data_AF-A0A2T2SEU7-F1
#
_entry.id   AF-A0A2T2SEU7-F1
#
_cell.length_a   1.000
_cell.length_b   1.000
_cell.length_c   1.000
_cell.angle_alpha   90.00
_cell.angle_beta   90.00
_cell.angle_gamma   90.00
#
_symmetry.space_group_name_H-M   'P 1'
#
loop_
_entity.id
_entity.type
_entity.pdbx_description
1 polymer ?
#
loop_
_entity_poly.entity_id
_entity_poly.type
_entity_poly.pdbx_seq_one_letter_code
_entity_poly.pdbx_strand_id
1 'polypeptide(L)'
;MDLSSAFSTVVADLPAVFSMTVAGLVGLAMVALDAFRNDHPAIPWLGVAALTVSAVWEVTQLGAPQGTVFFETLRTGGFVAFINLIILLTGLATTLVSIPYL
;
A
#
# COMPACT_ATOMS: atom_id res chain seq x y z
N MET A 1 -3.85 -25.73 14.24
CA MET A 1 -4.58 -24.46 14.38
C MET A 1 -6.05 -24.75 14.20
N ASP A 2 -6.89 -24.21 15.08
CA ASP A 2 -8.33 -24.31 14.93
C ASP A 2 -8.78 -23.24 13.90
N LEU A 3 -9.61 -23.61 12.92
CA LEU A 3 -10.04 -22.69 11.85
C LEU A 3 -10.82 -21.50 12.41
N SER A 4 -11.41 -21.68 13.60
CA SER A 4 -12.14 -20.65 14.35
C SER A 4 -11.27 -19.45 14.72
N SER A 5 -9.96 -19.63 14.97
CA SER A 5 -9.06 -18.53 15.35
C SER A 5 -8.38 -17.87 14.15
N ALA A 6 -8.36 -18.53 12.98
CA ALA A 6 -7.61 -18.06 11.81
C ALA A 6 -8.11 -16.70 11.29
N PHE A 7 -9.43 -16.50 11.21
CA PHE A 7 -10.01 -15.23 10.77
C PHE A 7 -9.67 -14.07 11.70
N SER A 8 -9.66 -14.32 13.02
CA SER A 8 -9.30 -13.30 14.00
C SER A 8 -7.83 -12.86 13.84
N THR A 9 -6.93 -13.80 13.57
CA THR A 9 -5.51 -13.49 13.32
C THR A 9 -5.32 -12.69 12.05
N VAL A 10 -5.98 -13.09 10.95
CA VAL A 10 -5.92 -12.37 9.66
C VAL A 10 -6.39 -10.92 9.81
N VAL A 11 -7.46 -10.67 10.57
CA VAL A 11 -7.96 -9.31 10.82
C VAL A 11 -6.98 -8.49 11.65
N ALA A 12 -6.34 -9.10 12.65
CA ALA A 12 -5.33 -8.44 13.48
C ALA A 12 -4.07 -8.04 12.68
N ASP A 13 -3.78 -8.77 11.60
CA ASP A 13 -2.63 -8.52 10.72
C ASP A 13 -2.86 -7.39 9.70
N LEU A 14 -4.11 -6.96 9.47
CA LEU A 14 -4.47 -5.94 8.48
C LEU A 14 -3.69 -4.61 8.59
N PRO A 15 -3.44 -4.05 9.80
CA PRO A 15 -2.66 -2.83 9.92
C PRO A 15 -1.23 -2.96 9.38
N ALA A 16 -0.63 -4.14 9.47
CA ALA A 16 0.73 -4.39 9.02
C ALA A 16 0.86 -4.46 7.49
N VAL A 17 -0.23 -4.73 6.78
CA VAL A 17 -0.29 -4.77 5.31
C VAL A 17 -1.16 -3.67 4.71
N PHE A 18 -1.45 -2.63 5.50
CA PHE A 18 -2.32 -1.54 5.10
C PHE A 18 -1.82 -0.84 3.82
N SER A 19 -0.54 -0.47 3.77
CA SER A 19 0.09 0.19 2.61
C SER A 19 -0.04 -0.64 1.33
N MET A 20 0.27 -1.94 1.42
CA MET A 20 0.12 -2.90 0.32
C MET A 20 -1.34 -3.00 -0.14
N THR A 21 -2.28 -3.06 0.80
CA THR A 21 -3.71 -3.18 0.52
C THR A 21 -4.24 -1.91 -0.16
N VAL A 22 -3.87 -0.73 0.33
CA VAL A 22 -4.25 0.56 -0.28
C VAL A 22 -3.68 0.68 -1.69
N ALA A 23 -2.39 0.43 -1.87
CA ALA A 23 -1.75 0.50 -3.19
C ALA A 23 -2.39 -0.49 -4.18
N GLY A 24 -2.63 -1.74 -3.75
CA GLY A 24 -3.25 -2.76 -4.59
C GLY A 24 -4.69 -2.44 -4.97
N LEU A 25 -5.53 -2.06 -4.00
CA LEU A 25 -6.95 -1.76 -4.24
C LEU A 25 -7.14 -0.49 -5.07
N VAL A 26 -6.36 0.57 -4.82
CA VAL A 26 -6.45 1.79 -5.64
C VAL A 26 -5.91 1.53 -7.04
N GLY A 27 -4.85 0.75 -7.19
CA GLY A 27 -4.38 0.31 -8.51
C GLY A 27 -5.46 -0.42 -9.30
N LEU A 28 -6.19 -1.35 -8.66
CA LEU A 28 -7.34 -2.01 -9.28
C LEU A 28 -8.47 -1.04 -9.62
N ALA A 29 -8.76 -0.07 -8.74
CA ALA A 29 -9.77 0.95 -9.01
C ALA A 29 -9.38 1.84 -10.19
N MET A 30 -8.09 2.19 -10.34
CA MET A 30 -7.57 2.93 -11.48
C MET A 30 -7.75 2.14 -12.79
N VAL A 31 -7.41 0.85 -12.80
CA VAL A 31 -7.62 -0.04 -13.97
C VAL A 31 -9.10 -0.16 -14.32
N ALA A 32 -9.96 -0.33 -13.31
CA ALA A 32 -11.40 -0.38 -13.54
C ALA A 32 -11.94 0.95 -14.09
N LEU A 33 -11.47 2.08 -13.55
CA LEU A 33 -11.88 3.40 -14.01
C LEU A 33 -11.43 3.65 -15.45
N ASP A 34 -10.19 3.31 -15.77
CA ASP A 34 -9.64 3.41 -17.12
C ASP A 34 -10.44 2.57 -18.13
N ALA A 35 -10.85 1.37 -17.75
CA ALA A 35 -11.67 0.49 -18.59
C ALA A 35 -13.04 1.07 -18.97
N PHE A 36 -13.62 1.94 -18.14
CA PHE A 36 -14.91 2.61 -18.43
C PHE A 36 -14.76 4.05 -18.89
N ARG A 37 -13.66 4.72 -18.54
CA ARG A 37 -13.35 6.12 -18.81
C ARG A 37 -11.86 6.26 -19.07
N ASN A 38 -11.47 5.90 -20.29
CA ASN A 38 -10.09 6.01 -20.77
C ASN A 38 -9.59 7.45 -20.62
N ASP A 39 -8.31 7.61 -20.24
CA ASP A 39 -7.63 8.90 -20.10
C ASP A 39 -8.30 9.88 -19.11
N HIS A 40 -9.01 9.37 -18.11
CA HIS A 40 -9.66 10.24 -17.15
C HIS A 40 -8.61 10.98 -16.29
N PRO A 41 -8.66 12.32 -16.20
CA PRO A 41 -7.60 13.13 -15.58
C PRO A 41 -7.42 12.88 -14.07
N ALA A 42 -8.40 12.23 -13.42
CA ALA A 42 -8.30 11.86 -12.01
C ALA A 42 -7.39 10.64 -11.75
N ILE A 43 -7.11 9.78 -12.75
CA ILE A 43 -6.31 8.57 -12.57
C ILE A 43 -4.94 8.85 -11.93
N PRO A 44 -4.09 9.77 -12.47
CA PRO A 44 -2.80 10.06 -11.85
C PRO A 44 -2.93 10.60 -10.43
N TRP A 45 -3.96 11.39 -10.14
CA TRP A 45 -4.21 11.94 -8.81
C TRP A 45 -4.68 10.89 -7.79
N LEU A 46 -5.41 9.86 -8.22
CA LEU A 46 -5.72 8.70 -7.38
C LEU A 46 -4.44 7.95 -6.99
N GLY A 47 -3.53 7.76 -7.93
CA GLY A 47 -2.21 7.17 -7.66
C GLY A 47 -1.41 7.99 -6.64
N VAL A 48 -1.32 9.31 -6.84
CA VAL A 48 -0.66 10.25 -5.90
C VAL A 48 -1.26 10.14 -4.50
N ALA A 49 -2.59 10.15 -4.39
CA ALA A 49 -3.28 10.05 -3.10
C ALA A 49 -3.00 8.71 -2.40
N ALA A 50 -3.08 7.59 -3.12
CA ALA A 50 -2.83 6.26 -2.56
C ALA A 50 -1.39 6.10 -2.06
N LEU A 51 -0.42 6.54 -2.87
CA LEU A 51 1.01 6.47 -2.51
C LEU A 51 1.32 7.38 -1.32
N THR A 52 0.71 8.57 -1.26
CA THR A 52 0.89 9.50 -0.14
C THR A 52 0.31 8.95 1.16
N VAL A 53 -0.93 8.44 1.13
CA VAL A 53 -1.57 7.82 2.31
C VAL A 53 -0.76 6.62 2.79
N SER A 54 -0.29 5.78 1.87
CA SER A 54 0.54 4.63 2.19
C SER A 54 1.89 5.04 2.79
N ALA A 55 2.53 6.08 2.24
CA ALA A 55 3.79 6.58 2.78
C ALA A 55 3.60 7.17 4.19
N VAL A 56 2.56 7.97 4.41
CA VAL A 56 2.23 8.51 5.75
C VAL A 56 2.01 7.37 6.74
N TRP A 57 1.33 6.30 6.34
CA TRP A 57 1.16 5.12 7.18
C TRP A 57 2.51 4.50 7.56
N GLU A 58 3.39 4.24 6.59
CA GLU A 58 4.70 3.62 6.85
C GLU A 58 5.61 4.48 7.75
N VAL A 59 5.49 5.82 7.70
CA VAL A 59 6.19 6.70 8.65
C VAL A 59 5.81 6.38 10.09
N THR A 60 4.53 6.08 10.36
CA THR A 60 4.07 5.72 11.71
C THR A 60 4.60 4.36 12.17
N GLN A 61 5.05 3.50 11.25
CA GLN A 61 5.51 2.13 11.51
C GLN A 61 7.04 2.01 11.64
N LEU A 62 7.80 3.09 11.45
CA LEU A 62 9.27 3.08 11.54
C LEU A 62 9.82 2.58 12.89
N GLY A 63 9.09 2.83 13.99
CA GLY A 63 9.43 2.37 15.33
C GLY A 63 8.84 1.02 15.72
N ALA A 64 8.12 0.35 14.80
CA ALA A 64 7.42 -0.89 15.12
C ALA A 64 8.40 -2.04 15.38
N PRO A 65 8.13 -2.89 16.39
CA PRO A 65 8.95 -4.06 16.66
C PRO A 65 8.93 -5.03 15.47
N GLN A 66 9.99 -5.80 15.33
CA GLN A 66 10.09 -6.81 14.28
C GLN A 66 9.10 -7.94 14.55
N GLY A 67 8.43 -8.40 13.50
CA GLY A 67 7.44 -9.45 13.61
C GLY A 67 7.18 -10.15 12.27
N THR A 68 6.14 -10.98 12.27
CA THR A 68 5.62 -11.60 11.07
C THR A 68 4.10 -11.61 11.09
N VAL A 69 3.50 -11.71 9.91
CA VAL A 69 2.04 -11.77 9.72
C VAL A 69 1.68 -12.85 8.71
N PHE A 70 0.40 -13.23 8.68
CA PHE A 70 -0.14 -14.28 7.84
C PHE A 70 0.62 -15.59 7.96
N PHE A 71 0.73 -16.11 9.19
CA PHE A 71 1.39 -17.38 9.48
C PHE A 71 2.86 -17.40 9.02
N GLU A 72 3.61 -16.36 9.40
CA GLU A 72 5.05 -16.20 9.11
C GLU A 72 5.40 -15.98 7.62
N THR A 73 4.39 -15.78 6.77
CA THR A 73 4.60 -15.57 5.32
C THR A 73 5.29 -14.25 5.03
N LEU A 74 4.97 -13.20 5.78
CA LEU A 74 5.52 -11.85 5.59
C LEU A 74 6.22 -11.37 6.86
N ARG A 75 7.37 -10.71 6.68
CA ARG A 75 8.06 -9.99 7.76
C ARG A 75 7.50 -8.57 7.89
N THR A 76 7.49 -8.06 9.11
CA THR A 76 7.01 -6.72 9.46
C THR A 76 7.97 -6.03 10.42
N GLY A 77 7.74 -4.74 10.68
CA GLY A 77 8.50 -3.91 11.61
C GLY A 77 9.24 -2.76 10.92
N GLY A 78 9.97 -1.97 11.72
CA GLY A 78 10.55 -0.70 11.28
C GLY A 78 11.46 -0.78 10.05
N PHE A 79 12.25 -1.86 9.92
CA PHE A 79 13.11 -2.03 8.74
C PHE A 79 12.29 -2.26 7.45
N VAL A 80 11.22 -3.04 7.52
CA VAL A 80 10.32 -3.26 6.38
C VAL A 80 9.60 -1.95 6.03
N ALA A 81 9.13 -1.22 7.04
CA ALA A 81 8.51 0.10 6.84
C ALA A 81 9.46 1.09 6.15
N PHE A 82 10.73 1.10 6.53
CA PHE A 82 11.75 1.92 5.88
C PHE A 82 11.93 1.59 4.40
N ILE A 83 12.02 0.30 4.04
CA ILE A 83 12.12 -0.12 2.63
C ILE A 83 10.85 0.25 1.86
N ASN A 84 9.67 0.03 2.46
CA ASN A 84 8.40 0.41 1.85
C ASN A 84 8.32 1.91 1.58
N LEU A 85 8.82 2.75 2.50
CA LEU A 85 8.89 4.21 2.27
C LEU A 85 9.74 4.56 1.05
N ILE A 86 10.90 3.92 0.86
CA ILE A 86 11.74 4.17 -0.32
C ILE A 86 10.94 3.86 -1.60
N ILE A 87 10.26 2.71 -1.63
CA ILE A 87 9.47 2.28 -2.78
C ILE A 87 8.32 3.25 -3.05
N LEU A 88 7.54 3.58 -2.02
CA LEU A 88 6.36 4.43 -2.13
C LEU A 88 6.72 5.86 -2.55
N LEU A 89 7.77 6.45 -1.96
CA LEU A 89 8.22 7.79 -2.30
C LEU A 89 8.83 7.86 -3.71
N THR A 90 9.55 6.81 -4.12
CA THR A 90 10.06 6.71 -5.50
C THR A 90 8.90 6.62 -6.48
N GLY A 91 7.93 5.73 -6.23
CA GLY A 91 6.72 5.62 -7.04
C GLY A 91 5.96 6.94 -7.12
N LEU A 92 5.80 7.64 -6.00
CA LEU A 92 5.12 8.93 -5.93
C LEU A 92 5.84 9.98 -6.77
N ALA A 93 7.17 10.08 -6.63
CA ALA A 93 7.98 11.00 -7.41
C ALA A 93 7.88 10.70 -8.91
N THR A 94 7.97 9.41 -9.31
CA THR A 94 7.79 9.00 -10.70
C THR A 94 6.41 9.39 -11.23
N THR A 95 5.33 9.09 -10.50
CA THR A 95 3.97 9.46 -10.92
C THR A 95 3.83 10.96 -11.12
N LEU A 96 4.30 11.77 -10.16
CA LEU A 96 4.23 13.24 -10.23
C LEU A 96 5.00 13.81 -11.43
N VAL A 97 6.20 13.31 -11.68
CA VAL A 97 7.03 13.72 -12.83
C VAL A 97 6.42 13.27 -14.16
N SER A 98 5.66 12.18 -14.17
CA SER A 98 4.98 11.67 -15.37
C SER A 98 3.70 12.44 -15.72
N ILE A 99 3.07 13.18 -14.81
CA ILE A 99 1.79 13.88 -15.08
C ILE A 99 1.81 14.75 -16.35
N PRO A 100 2.86 15.55 -16.65
CA PRO A 100 2.89 16.37 -17.87
C PRO A 100 3.01 15.57 -19.17
N TYR A 101 3.31 14.26 -19.08
CA TYR A 101 3.51 13.35 -20.21
C TYR A 101 2.35 12.35 -20.41
N LEU A 102 1.33 12.39 -19.56
CA LEU A 102 0.11 11.57 -19.59
C LEU A 102 -1.03 12.39 -20.21
#